data_AF-U9UAM3-F1
#
_entry.id   AF-U9UAM3-F1
#
_cell.length_a   1.000
_cell.length_b   1.000
_cell.length_c   1.000
_cell.angle_alpha   90.00
_cell.angle_beta   90.00
_cell.angle_gamma   90.00
#
_symmetry.space_group_name_H-M   'P 1'
#
loop_
_entity.id
_entity.type
_entity.pdbx_description
1 polymer ?
#
loop_
_entity_poly.entity_id
_entity_poly.type
_entity_poly.pdbx_seq_one_letter_code
_entity_poly.pdbx_strand_id
1 'polypeptide(L)'
;MLTIAPIFEKSEHEVQVFDPAYFTSDHSWSLLSFLFYRQQQSDFQFDKKEEHARYIRNLSNILKRKQVNETIANLAGSALATFQNEKKSQLVKDFWEGAISSQKRKVATIHERTALMEEHTTGVANSVFQQDQVVREKYMRRLNNTDFLEGENHSAVSIFNKIHSSRLKISNFVLSIKVSIRRSKKRKFQKTTSRRSSIDHHTCPQPSRSFSPSIL
;
A
#
# COMPACT_ATOMS: atom_id res chain seq x y z
N MET A 1 -24.99 -31.29 32.17
CA MET A 1 -24.88 -30.55 30.88
C MET A 1 -23.61 -29.71 30.96
N LEU A 2 -22.50 -30.21 30.39
CA LEU A 2 -21.18 -29.59 30.44
C LEU A 2 -20.99 -28.73 29.19
N THR A 3 -20.83 -27.42 29.36
CA THR A 3 -20.52 -26.48 28.28
C THR A 3 -19.01 -26.27 28.23
N ILE A 4 -18.37 -26.82 27.20
CA ILE A 4 -16.94 -26.66 26.92
C ILE A 4 -16.76 -25.28 26.27
N ALA A 5 -16.00 -24.39 26.92
CA ALA A 5 -15.52 -23.15 26.33
C ALA A 5 -14.40 -23.44 25.31
N PRO A 6 -14.33 -22.74 24.17
CA PRO A 6 -13.26 -22.98 23.21
C PRO A 6 -11.97 -22.36 23.75
N ILE A 7 -10.99 -23.23 24.04
CA ILE A 7 -9.60 -22.87 24.29
C ILE A 7 -9.05 -22.36 22.95
N PHE A 8 -8.85 -21.04 22.84
CA PHE A 8 -8.04 -20.48 21.78
C PHE A 8 -6.57 -20.76 22.13
N GLU A 9 -6.10 -21.94 21.73
CA GLU A 9 -4.67 -22.22 21.67
C GLU A 9 -4.06 -21.22 20.68
N LYS A 10 -3.37 -20.23 21.25
CA LYS A 10 -2.52 -19.32 20.51
C LYS A 10 -1.28 -20.13 20.10
N SER A 11 -1.39 -20.92 19.04
CA SER A 11 -0.24 -21.59 18.46
C SER A 11 0.71 -20.51 17.93
N GLU A 12 1.81 -20.28 18.64
CA GLU A 12 2.98 -19.57 18.15
C GLU A 12 3.60 -20.39 17.00
N HIS A 13 2.93 -20.40 15.86
CA HIS A 13 3.60 -20.73 14.61
C HIS A 13 4.35 -19.47 14.20
N GLU A 14 5.55 -19.35 14.76
CA GLU A 14 6.60 -18.53 14.21
C GLU A 14 6.66 -18.84 12.70
N VAL A 15 6.19 -17.89 11.89
CA VAL A 15 6.13 -18.05 10.44
C VAL A 15 7.53 -18.40 9.99
N GLN A 16 7.74 -19.67 9.60
CA GLN A 16 9.00 -20.11 9.04
C GLN A 16 9.20 -19.36 7.72
N VAL A 17 9.89 -18.23 7.80
CA VAL A 17 10.46 -17.58 6.62
C VAL A 17 11.70 -18.38 6.27
N PHE A 18 11.49 -19.59 5.79
CA PHE A 18 12.52 -20.34 5.08
C PHE A 18 12.19 -20.24 3.62
N ASP A 19 12.94 -19.41 2.93
CA ASP A 19 12.87 -19.32 1.49
C ASP A 19 13.59 -20.56 0.92
N PRO A 20 12.87 -21.46 0.21
CA PRO A 20 13.40 -22.76 -0.18
C PRO A 20 14.67 -22.69 -1.06
N ALA A 21 14.95 -21.53 -1.66
CA ALA A 21 16.00 -21.35 -2.66
C ALA A 21 17.42 -21.05 -2.09
N TYR A 22 17.57 -20.81 -0.78
CA TYR A 22 18.77 -20.19 -0.21
C TYR A 22 20.08 -20.96 -0.31
N PHE A 23 20.06 -22.29 -0.30
CA PHE A 23 21.25 -23.11 -0.57
C PHE A 23 20.79 -24.45 -1.10
N THR A 24 21.34 -24.82 -2.25
CA THR A 24 21.41 -26.20 -2.72
C THR A 24 22.82 -26.72 -2.47
N SER A 25 23.06 -28.02 -2.62
CA SER A 25 24.38 -28.64 -2.49
C SER A 25 25.49 -27.91 -3.28
N ASP A 26 25.14 -27.28 -4.40
CA ASP A 26 26.10 -26.75 -5.39
C ASP A 26 26.16 -25.22 -5.47
N HIS A 27 25.40 -24.48 -4.66
CA HIS A 27 25.28 -23.02 -4.80
C HIS A 27 25.45 -22.30 -3.47
N SER A 28 26.32 -21.29 -3.44
CA SER A 28 26.39 -20.30 -2.36
C SER A 28 25.66 -19.02 -2.76
N TRP A 29 24.98 -18.40 -1.80
CA TRP A 29 24.30 -17.13 -2.02
C TRP A 29 25.12 -15.98 -1.43
N SER A 30 25.41 -14.98 -2.28
CA SER A 30 25.83 -13.65 -1.82
C SER A 30 24.61 -12.79 -1.52
N LEU A 31 24.79 -11.72 -0.75
CA LEU A 31 23.74 -10.73 -0.51
C LEU A 31 23.23 -10.12 -1.84
N LEU A 32 24.13 -9.88 -2.80
CA LEU A 32 23.75 -9.30 -4.08
C LEU A 32 22.86 -10.26 -4.89
N SER A 33 23.28 -11.52 -5.00
CA SER A 33 22.50 -12.58 -5.66
C SER A 33 21.13 -12.74 -5.00
N PHE A 34 21.10 -12.69 -3.67
CA PHE A 34 19.86 -12.70 -2.90
C PHE A 34 18.92 -11.56 -3.29
N LEU A 35 19.43 -10.33 -3.33
CA LEU A 35 18.64 -9.15 -3.66
C LEU A 35 18.08 -9.21 -5.10
N PHE A 36 18.86 -9.70 -6.07
CA PHE A 36 18.39 -9.89 -7.44
C PHE A 36 17.27 -10.92 -7.53
N TYR A 37 17.39 -12.05 -6.85
CA TYR A 37 16.32 -13.03 -6.77
C TYR A 37 15.06 -12.44 -6.12
N ARG A 38 15.22 -11.73 -5.00
CA ARG A 38 14.11 -11.09 -4.29
C ARG A 38 13.39 -10.06 -5.15
N GLN A 39 14.10 -9.32 -6.00
CA GLN A 39 13.51 -8.33 -6.90
C GLN A 39 12.50 -8.93 -7.88
N GLN A 40 12.59 -10.24 -8.18
CA GLN A 40 11.64 -10.95 -9.04
C GLN A 40 10.37 -11.42 -8.30
N GLN A 41 10.39 -11.39 -6.96
CA GLN A 41 9.27 -11.84 -6.16
C GLN A 41 8.21 -10.75 -6.02
N SER A 42 6.93 -11.15 -6.00
CA SER A 42 5.80 -10.22 -5.91
C SER A 42 5.73 -9.46 -4.58
N ASP A 43 6.29 -10.02 -3.51
CA ASP A 43 6.32 -9.43 -2.17
C ASP A 43 7.58 -8.60 -1.89
N PHE A 44 8.42 -8.36 -2.91
CA PHE A 44 9.66 -7.60 -2.78
C PHE A 44 9.42 -6.22 -2.16
N GLN A 45 10.17 -5.92 -1.10
CA GLN A 45 10.13 -4.60 -0.47
C GLN A 45 11.32 -3.75 -0.94
N PHE A 46 11.05 -2.54 -1.42
CA PHE A 46 12.09 -1.53 -1.69
C PHE A 46 12.67 -0.92 -0.40
N ASP A 47 12.52 -1.60 0.74
CA ASP A 47 13.11 -1.23 2.02
C ASP A 47 14.39 -2.03 2.24
N LYS A 48 15.51 -1.34 2.14
CA LYS A 48 16.84 -1.90 2.35
C LYS A 48 16.96 -2.64 3.69
N LYS A 49 16.42 -2.08 4.77
CA LYS A 49 16.56 -2.69 6.10
C LYS A 49 15.79 -4.00 6.18
N GLU A 50 14.61 -4.05 5.59
CA GLU A 50 13.73 -5.21 5.63
C GLU A 50 14.31 -6.39 4.84
N GLU A 51 14.75 -6.17 3.60
CA GLU A 51 15.31 -7.27 2.79
C GLU A 51 16.67 -7.74 3.34
N HIS A 52 17.48 -6.84 3.91
CA HIS A 52 18.69 -7.24 4.63
C HIS A 52 18.39 -8.07 5.89
N ALA A 53 17.36 -7.69 6.67
CA ALA A 53 16.94 -8.46 7.84
C ALA A 53 16.39 -9.83 7.44
N ARG A 54 15.65 -9.90 6.32
CA ARG A 54 15.18 -11.15 5.73
C ARG A 54 16.34 -12.06 5.36
N TYR A 55 17.39 -11.52 4.75
CA TYR A 55 18.61 -12.28 4.46
C TYR A 55 19.21 -12.93 5.71
N ILE A 56 19.47 -12.13 6.76
CA ILE A 56 20.02 -12.61 8.03
C ILE A 56 19.12 -13.66 8.68
N ARG A 57 17.80 -13.42 8.71
CA ARG A 57 16.82 -14.33 9.31
C ARG A 57 16.85 -15.69 8.61
N ASN A 58 16.88 -15.70 7.29
CA ASN A 58 16.89 -16.95 6.53
C ASN A 58 18.17 -17.74 6.76
N LEU A 59 19.34 -17.09 6.76
CA LEU A 59 20.61 -17.74 7.12
C LEU A 59 20.60 -18.28 8.56
N SER A 60 20.06 -17.49 9.50
CA SER A 60 19.96 -17.90 10.91
C SER A 60 19.02 -19.10 11.09
N ASN A 61 17.93 -19.15 10.34
CA ASN A 61 16.98 -20.27 10.35
C ASN A 61 17.60 -21.56 9.81
N ILE A 62 18.48 -21.46 8.81
CA ILE A 62 19.26 -22.61 8.31
C ILE A 62 20.14 -23.17 9.44
N LEU A 63 20.88 -22.32 10.13
CA LEU A 63 21.80 -22.75 11.19
C LEU A 63 21.10 -23.37 12.41
N LYS A 64 19.85 -22.98 12.70
CA LYS A 64 19.08 -23.48 13.86
C LYS A 64 18.42 -24.84 13.63
N ARG A 65 18.37 -25.35 12.38
CA ARG A 65 17.66 -26.58 12.06
C ARG A 65 18.42 -27.82 12.53
N LYS A 66 17.68 -28.78 13.11
CA LYS A 66 18.22 -30.03 13.66
C LYS A 66 18.85 -30.98 12.63
N GLN A 67 18.45 -30.90 11.36
CA GLN A 67 18.94 -31.75 10.27
C GLN A 67 19.32 -30.89 9.06
N VAL A 68 20.51 -30.30 9.08
CA VAL A 68 21.08 -29.56 7.93
C VAL A 68 22.40 -30.19 7.55
N ASN A 69 22.63 -30.34 6.24
CA ASN A 69 23.91 -30.77 5.71
C ASN A 69 25.02 -29.82 6.20
N GLU A 70 26.10 -30.38 6.73
CA GLU A 70 27.25 -29.63 7.26
C GLU A 70 27.80 -28.61 6.25
N THR A 71 27.83 -28.95 4.96
CA THR A 71 28.23 -28.02 3.89
C THR A 71 27.32 -26.80 3.85
N ILE A 72 26.00 -26.99 3.93
CA ILE A 72 25.01 -25.90 3.90
C ILE A 72 25.13 -25.04 5.16
N ALA A 73 25.35 -25.65 6.32
CA ALA A 73 25.56 -24.94 7.58
C ALA A 73 26.83 -24.06 7.51
N ASN A 74 27.93 -24.60 6.99
CA ASN A 74 29.18 -23.86 6.82
C ASN A 74 29.02 -22.69 5.84
N LEU A 75 28.33 -22.89 4.71
CA LEU A 75 28.03 -21.81 3.76
C LEU A 75 27.18 -20.71 4.38
N ALA A 76 26.12 -21.07 5.11
CA ALA A 76 25.27 -20.09 5.79
C ALA A 76 26.02 -19.31 6.87
N GLY A 77 26.87 -19.99 7.65
CA GLY A 77 27.72 -19.37 8.66
C GLY A 77 28.73 -18.38 8.06
N SER A 78 29.41 -18.78 7.00
CA SER A 78 30.34 -17.91 6.24
C SER A 78 29.62 -16.69 5.67
N ALA A 79 28.46 -16.86 5.03
CA ALA A 79 27.68 -15.75 4.49
C ALA A 79 27.21 -14.76 5.56
N LEU A 80 26.87 -15.25 6.76
CA LEU A 80 26.55 -14.40 7.92
C LEU A 80 27.77 -13.60 8.39
N ALA A 81 28.94 -14.22 8.41
CA ALA A 81 30.19 -13.55 8.79
C ALA A 81 30.61 -12.47 7.77
N THR A 82 30.42 -12.72 6.48
CA THR A 82 30.81 -11.77 5.40
C THR A 82 29.77 -10.68 5.14
N PHE A 83 28.54 -10.82 5.66
CA PHE A 83 27.42 -9.91 5.40
C PHE A 83 27.77 -8.42 5.58
N GLN A 84 28.54 -8.08 6.62
CA GLN A 84 28.91 -6.69 6.91
C GLN A 84 29.75 -6.05 5.80
N ASN A 85 30.55 -6.85 5.09
CA ASN A 85 31.39 -6.41 3.99
C ASN A 85 30.56 -6.33 2.71
N GLU A 86 29.79 -7.37 2.40
CA GLU A 86 28.93 -7.41 1.21
C GLU A 86 27.91 -6.27 1.20
N LYS A 87 27.26 -5.99 2.34
CA LYS A 87 26.25 -4.91 2.41
C LYS A 87 26.83 -3.50 2.21
N LYS A 88 28.14 -3.35 2.40
CA LYS A 88 28.90 -2.12 2.17
C LYS A 88 29.52 -2.07 0.76
N SER A 89 29.43 -3.16 0.00
CA SER A 89 29.97 -3.23 -1.35
C SER A 89 29.30 -2.24 -2.30
N GLN A 90 30.06 -1.77 -3.28
CA GLN A 90 29.55 -0.85 -4.30
C GLN A 90 28.42 -1.48 -5.12
N LEU A 91 28.52 -2.78 -5.45
CA LEU A 91 27.48 -3.47 -6.21
C LEU A 91 26.12 -3.50 -5.48
N VAL A 92 26.12 -3.73 -4.16
CA VAL A 92 24.88 -3.68 -3.36
C VAL A 92 24.35 -2.25 -3.28
N LYS A 93 25.23 -1.23 -3.25
CA LYS A 93 24.81 0.17 -3.33
C LYS A 93 24.13 0.48 -4.68
N ASP A 94 24.77 0.11 -5.78
CA ASP A 94 24.26 0.33 -7.15
C ASP A 94 22.92 -0.37 -7.36
N PHE A 95 22.77 -1.60 -6.84
CA PHE A 95 21.50 -2.32 -6.83
C PHE A 95 20.37 -1.48 -6.21
N TRP A 96 20.60 -0.94 -5.00
CA TRP A 96 19.56 -0.17 -4.30
C TRP A 96 19.24 1.15 -4.99
N GLU A 97 20.24 1.84 -5.54
CA GLU A 97 20.04 3.06 -6.32
C GLU A 97 19.21 2.79 -7.57
N GLY A 98 19.50 1.69 -8.28
CA GLY A 98 18.74 1.23 -9.44
C GLY A 98 17.30 0.82 -9.09
N ALA A 99 17.13 0.04 -8.01
CA ALA A 99 15.83 -0.44 -7.55
C ALA A 99 14.91 0.72 -7.16
N ILE A 100 15.41 1.68 -6.36
CA ILE A 100 14.65 2.87 -5.95
C ILE A 100 14.29 3.73 -7.17
N SER A 101 15.22 3.93 -8.10
CA SER A 101 14.97 4.73 -9.32
C SER A 101 13.92 4.08 -10.22
N SER A 102 13.97 2.76 -10.38
CA SER A 102 12.94 2.00 -11.10
C SER A 102 11.57 2.14 -10.44
N GLN A 103 11.50 2.04 -9.12
CA GLN A 103 10.25 2.19 -8.38
C GLN A 103 9.66 3.59 -8.50
N LYS A 104 10.49 4.64 -8.41
CA LYS A 104 10.07 6.03 -8.62
C LYS A 104 9.43 6.22 -9.99
N ARG A 105 10.05 5.68 -11.05
CA ARG A 105 9.48 5.74 -12.41
C ARG A 105 8.13 5.03 -12.50
N LYS A 106 8.01 3.81 -11.96
CA LYS A 106 6.74 3.09 -11.93
C LYS A 106 5.64 3.87 -11.22
N VAL A 107 5.94 4.47 -10.07
CA VAL A 107 4.99 5.31 -9.32
C VAL A 107 4.59 6.55 -10.12
N ALA A 108 5.54 7.22 -10.78
CA ALA A 108 5.26 8.37 -11.62
C ALA A 108 4.32 8.02 -12.79
N THR A 109 4.58 6.92 -13.50
CA THR A 109 3.71 6.44 -14.59
C THR A 109 2.30 6.11 -14.10
N ILE A 110 2.17 5.46 -12.93
CA ILE A 110 0.85 5.18 -12.34
C ILE A 110 0.14 6.48 -11.99
N HIS A 111 0.86 7.46 -11.44
CA HIS A 111 0.31 8.77 -11.09
C HIS A 111 -0.21 9.51 -12.33
N GLU A 112 0.59 9.59 -13.39
CA GLU A 112 0.23 10.20 -14.67
C GLU A 112 -0.99 9.53 -15.29
N ARG A 113 -1.00 8.19 -15.38
CA ARG A 113 -2.15 7.43 -15.87
C ARG A 113 -3.41 7.71 -15.06
N THR A 114 -3.28 7.85 -13.74
CA THR A 114 -4.41 8.17 -12.86
C THR A 114 -4.93 9.58 -13.11
N ALA A 115 -4.05 10.56 -13.28
CA ALA A 115 -4.43 11.94 -13.58
C ALA A 115 -5.18 12.06 -14.92
N LEU A 116 -4.65 11.44 -15.98
CA LEU A 116 -5.31 11.42 -17.30
C LEU A 116 -6.70 10.77 -17.25
N MET A 117 -6.84 9.68 -16.49
CA MET A 117 -8.14 9.03 -16.31
C MET A 117 -9.12 9.93 -15.55
N GLU A 118 -8.67 10.66 -14.51
CA GLU A 118 -9.50 11.61 -13.78
C GLU A 118 -9.95 12.79 -14.65
N GLU A 119 -9.05 13.33 -15.47
CA GLU A 119 -9.35 14.39 -16.44
C GLU A 119 -10.39 13.94 -17.47
N HIS A 120 -10.14 12.80 -18.14
CA HIS A 120 -11.06 12.24 -19.13
C HIS A 120 -12.45 12.00 -18.54
N THR A 121 -12.52 11.39 -17.34
CA THR A 121 -13.80 11.12 -16.68
C THR A 121 -14.55 12.41 -16.33
N THR A 122 -13.82 13.46 -15.95
CA THR A 122 -14.41 14.78 -15.64
C THR A 122 -14.89 15.49 -16.91
N GLY A 123 -14.11 15.41 -17.99
CA GLY A 123 -14.48 15.95 -19.30
C GLY A 123 -15.75 15.31 -19.85
N VAL A 124 -15.85 13.98 -19.82
CA VAL A 124 -17.07 13.25 -20.23
C VAL A 124 -18.26 13.66 -19.36
N ALA A 125 -18.10 13.73 -18.04
CA ALA A 125 -19.19 14.13 -17.15
C ALA A 125 -19.68 15.56 -17.44
N ASN A 126 -18.77 16.51 -17.67
CA ASN A 126 -19.11 17.89 -18.01
C ASN A 126 -19.81 18.00 -19.37
N SER A 127 -19.33 17.26 -20.38
CA SER A 127 -19.93 17.23 -21.72
C SER A 127 -21.37 16.68 -21.66
N VAL A 128 -21.58 15.56 -20.97
CA VAL A 128 -22.92 14.97 -20.77
C VAL A 128 -23.84 15.95 -20.05
N PHE A 129 -23.33 16.64 -19.01
CA PHE A 129 -24.12 17.64 -18.28
C PHE A 129 -24.54 18.82 -19.17
N GLN A 130 -23.62 19.35 -19.98
CA GLN A 130 -23.90 20.42 -20.93
C GLN A 130 -24.92 19.99 -22.00
N GLN A 131 -24.76 18.80 -22.57
CA GLN A 131 -25.70 18.27 -23.55
C GLN A 131 -27.11 18.10 -22.96
N ASP A 132 -27.20 17.55 -21.75
CA ASP A 132 -28.45 17.37 -21.02
C ASP A 132 -29.10 18.73 -20.67
N GLN A 133 -28.31 19.78 -20.42
CA GLN A 133 -28.81 21.15 -20.27
C GLN A 133 -29.35 21.73 -21.59
N VAL A 134 -28.64 21.58 -22.70
CA VAL A 134 -29.10 22.07 -24.02
C VAL A 134 -30.39 21.37 -24.45
N VAL A 135 -30.48 20.05 -24.25
CA VAL A 135 -31.70 19.28 -24.55
C VAL A 135 -32.87 19.77 -23.69
N ARG A 136 -32.64 20.02 -22.40
CA ARG A 136 -33.63 20.62 -21.49
C ARG A 136 -34.13 21.97 -22.01
N GLU A 137 -33.23 22.89 -22.31
CA GLU A 137 -33.59 24.24 -22.76
C GLU A 137 -34.39 24.21 -24.07
N LYS A 138 -34.01 23.34 -25.02
CA LYS A 138 -34.74 23.15 -26.28
C LYS A 138 -36.13 22.55 -26.06
N TYR A 139 -36.28 21.64 -25.10
CA TYR A 139 -37.58 21.08 -24.72
C TYR A 139 -38.49 22.14 -24.06
N MET A 140 -37.97 22.88 -23.07
CA MET A 140 -38.73 23.94 -22.39
C MET A 140 -39.15 25.06 -23.33
N ARG A 141 -38.29 25.47 -24.28
CA ARG A 141 -38.66 26.43 -25.33
C ARG A 141 -39.82 25.94 -26.18
N ARG A 142 -39.88 24.65 -26.52
CA ARG A 142 -41.00 24.08 -27.29
C ARG A 142 -42.30 24.09 -26.49
N LEU A 143 -42.25 23.74 -25.20
CA LEU A 143 -43.42 23.83 -24.32
C LEU A 143 -43.94 25.26 -24.19
N ASN A 144 -43.05 26.25 -24.05
CA ASN A 144 -43.46 27.65 -23.90
C ASN A 144 -43.95 28.29 -25.21
N ASN A 145 -43.57 27.75 -26.37
CA ASN A 145 -43.98 28.26 -27.68
C ASN A 145 -45.23 27.54 -28.25
N THR A 146 -45.77 26.55 -27.54
CA THR A 146 -47.01 25.85 -27.93
C THR A 146 -48.16 26.30 -27.04
N ASP A 147 -48.81 27.39 -27.42
CA ASP A 147 -50.18 27.70 -26.98
C ASP A 147 -51.15 26.72 -27.63
N PHE A 148 -51.22 25.46 -27.19
CA PHE A 148 -52.34 24.57 -27.56
C PHE A 148 -52.59 23.51 -26.45
N LEU A 149 -53.76 23.64 -25.83
CA LEU A 149 -54.47 22.74 -24.90
C LEU A 149 -53.94 22.66 -23.45
N GLU A 150 -54.57 23.46 -22.58
CA GLU A 150 -54.30 23.68 -21.14
C GLU A 150 -54.52 22.47 -20.20
N GLY A 151 -54.83 21.27 -20.69
CA GLY A 151 -55.16 20.12 -19.83
C GLY A 151 -53.98 19.21 -19.47
N GLU A 152 -53.18 18.79 -20.45
CA GLU A 152 -52.20 17.70 -20.27
C GLU A 152 -50.78 18.18 -19.92
N ASN A 153 -50.46 19.45 -20.22
CA ASN A 153 -49.12 20.00 -20.06
C ASN A 153 -48.71 20.22 -18.59
N HIS A 154 -49.66 20.50 -17.69
CA HIS A 154 -49.36 20.60 -16.25
C HIS A 154 -48.89 19.26 -15.66
N SER A 155 -49.40 18.13 -16.18
CA SER A 155 -48.96 16.79 -15.80
C SER A 155 -47.56 16.49 -16.33
N ALA A 156 -47.29 16.81 -17.61
CA ALA A 156 -45.97 16.63 -18.21
C ALA A 156 -44.88 17.49 -17.55
N VAL A 157 -45.16 18.76 -17.24
CA VAL A 157 -44.24 19.66 -16.52
C VAL A 157 -44.00 19.18 -15.09
N SER A 158 -45.04 18.71 -14.40
CA SER A 158 -44.94 18.07 -13.07
C SER A 158 -44.04 16.84 -13.10
N ILE A 159 -44.26 15.93 -14.06
CA ILE A 159 -43.47 14.71 -14.26
C ILE A 159 -42.01 15.08 -14.55
N PHE A 160 -41.78 16.07 -15.41
CA PHE A 160 -40.43 16.53 -15.75
C PHE A 160 -39.69 17.11 -14.53
N ASN A 161 -40.35 17.96 -13.74
CA ASN A 161 -39.80 18.50 -12.50
C ASN A 161 -39.51 17.41 -11.47
N LYS A 162 -40.37 16.39 -11.39
CA LYS A 162 -40.19 15.24 -10.49
C LYS A 162 -39.00 14.36 -10.92
N ILE A 163 -38.85 14.11 -12.22
CA ILE A 163 -37.70 13.41 -12.80
C ILE A 163 -36.42 14.23 -12.55
N HIS A 164 -36.46 15.54 -12.75
CA HIS A 164 -35.31 16.42 -12.54
C HIS A 164 -34.87 16.49 -11.07
N SER A 165 -35.82 16.65 -10.14
CA SER A 165 -35.55 16.59 -8.70
C SER A 165 -34.92 15.25 -8.30
N SER A 166 -35.41 14.15 -8.88
CA SER A 166 -34.86 12.81 -8.63
C SER A 166 -33.44 12.66 -9.17
N ARG A 167 -33.16 13.18 -10.37
CA ARG A 167 -31.80 13.19 -10.96
C ARG A 167 -30.81 14.02 -10.14
N LEU A 168 -31.22 15.19 -9.63
CA LEU A 168 -30.39 16.02 -8.75
C LEU A 168 -30.06 15.29 -7.45
N LYS A 169 -31.03 14.60 -6.85
CA LYS A 169 -30.81 13.77 -5.65
C LYS A 169 -29.81 12.65 -5.91
N ILE A 170 -29.92 11.96 -7.04
CA ILE A 170 -28.97 10.90 -7.43
C ILE A 170 -27.58 11.47 -7.66
N SER A 171 -27.45 12.61 -8.37
CA SER A 171 -26.16 13.26 -8.60
C SER A 171 -25.47 13.66 -7.29
N ASN A 172 -26.22 14.27 -6.36
CA ASN A 172 -25.71 14.64 -5.04
C ASN A 172 -25.31 13.42 -4.20
N PHE A 173 -26.06 12.32 -4.30
CA PHE A 173 -25.71 11.06 -3.64
C PHE A 173 -24.40 10.47 -4.19
N VAL A 174 -24.23 10.44 -5.51
CA VAL A 174 -22.99 9.96 -6.15
C VAL A 174 -21.79 10.83 -5.77
N LEU A 175 -21.96 12.15 -5.74
CA LEU A 175 -20.92 13.08 -5.27
C LEU A 175 -20.56 12.84 -3.80
N SER A 176 -21.54 12.61 -2.93
CA SER A 176 -21.33 12.28 -1.51
C SER A 176 -20.53 10.98 -1.33
N ILE A 177 -20.86 9.94 -2.12
CA ILE A 177 -20.10 8.69 -2.14
C ILE A 177 -18.66 8.95 -2.58
N LYS A 178 -18.45 9.72 -3.66
CA LYS A 178 -17.12 10.02 -4.19
C LYS A 178 -16.25 10.77 -3.17
N VAL A 179 -16.82 11.76 -2.47
CA VAL A 179 -16.15 12.50 -1.39
C VAL A 179 -15.82 11.56 -0.22
N SER A 180 -16.74 10.68 0.16
CA SER A 180 -16.56 9.73 1.25
C SER A 180 -15.46 8.70 0.96
N ILE A 181 -15.42 8.16 -0.26
CA ILE A 181 -14.34 7.27 -0.73
C ILE A 181 -13.00 8.02 -0.73
N ARG A 182 -12.96 9.26 -1.22
CA ARG A 182 -11.73 10.09 -1.24
C ARG A 182 -11.21 10.38 0.18
N ARG A 183 -12.11 10.70 1.12
CA ARG A 183 -11.78 10.89 2.55
C ARG A 183 -11.31 9.60 3.22
N SER A 184 -11.93 8.46 2.91
CA SER A 184 -11.52 7.14 3.42
C SER A 184 -10.13 6.75 2.93
N LYS A 185 -9.83 6.96 1.64
CA LYS A 185 -8.48 6.77 1.08
C LYS A 185 -7.44 7.69 1.73
N LYS A 186 -7.78 8.96 1.97
CA LYS A 186 -6.91 9.92 2.70
C LYS A 186 -6.63 9.50 4.15
N ARG A 187 -7.65 8.99 4.87
CA ARG A 187 -7.49 8.45 6.24
C ARG A 187 -6.63 7.18 6.28
N LYS A 188 -6.77 6.27 5.31
CA LYS A 188 -5.87 5.10 5.18
C LYS A 188 -4.43 5.53 4.95
N PHE A 189 -4.20 6.54 4.10
CA PHE A 189 -2.87 7.10 3.82
C PHE A 189 -2.24 7.80 5.05
N GLN A 190 -3.03 8.54 5.83
CA GLN A 190 -2.60 9.14 7.10
C GLN A 190 -2.30 8.09 8.18
N LYS A 191 -3.06 7.00 8.25
CA LYS A 191 -2.81 5.93 9.23
C LYS A 191 -1.53 5.15 8.90
N THR A 192 -1.17 4.99 7.63
CA THR A 192 0.12 4.42 7.20
C THR A 192 1.31 5.36 7.40
N THR A 193 1.11 6.68 7.33
CA THR A 193 2.18 7.67 7.60
C THR A 193 2.36 7.94 9.10
N SER A 194 1.29 7.99 9.89
CA SER A 194 1.34 8.17 11.35
C SER A 194 1.92 6.96 12.09
N ARG A 195 1.71 5.74 11.59
CA ARG A 195 2.41 4.54 12.13
C ARG A 195 3.92 4.58 11.94
N ARG A 196 4.42 5.41 11.01
CA ARG A 196 5.85 5.60 10.74
C ARG A 196 6.47 6.72 11.60
N SER A 197 5.66 7.61 12.19
CA SER A 197 6.13 8.71 13.04
C SER A 197 5.99 8.47 14.55
N SER A 198 5.43 7.33 14.97
CA SER A 198 5.17 7.02 16.39
C SER A 198 6.16 6.04 17.02
N ILE A 199 7.27 5.72 16.36
CA ILE A 199 8.28 4.76 16.87
C ILE A 199 9.48 5.46 17.54
N ASP A 200 9.60 6.78 17.48
CA ASP A 200 10.71 7.49 18.13
C ASP A 200 10.19 8.33 19.29
N HIS A 201 10.14 7.75 20.49
CA HIS A 201 10.47 8.38 21.76
C HIS A 201 10.29 7.38 22.92
N HIS A 202 11.29 6.50 23.10
CA HIS A 202 11.60 5.97 24.42
C HIS A 202 13.03 6.36 24.77
N THR A 203 13.10 7.40 25.59
CA THR A 203 14.28 7.92 26.26
C THR A 203 14.96 6.82 27.08
N CYS A 204 16.26 6.60 26.83
CA CYS A 204 17.14 5.76 27.64
C CYS A 204 17.21 6.29 29.09
N PRO A 205 17.08 5.45 30.13
CA PRO A 205 17.42 5.86 31.48
C PRO A 205 18.95 5.85 31.66
N GLN A 206 19.48 6.95 32.18
CA GLN A 206 20.89 7.12 32.55
C GLN A 206 21.24 6.21 33.74
N PRO A 207 22.41 5.56 33.75
CA PRO A 207 22.87 4.81 34.91
C PRO A 207 23.38 5.75 36.02
N SER A 208 22.89 5.50 37.22
CA SER A 208 23.26 6.10 38.50
C SER A 208 24.77 6.04 38.75
N ARG A 209 25.40 7.21 38.91
CA ARG A 209 26.74 7.32 39.50
C ARG A 209 26.63 7.21 41.01
N SER A 210 27.21 6.14 41.55
CA SER A 210 27.43 5.91 42.97
C SER A 210 28.55 6.79 43.52
N PHE A 211 28.34 7.23 44.75
CA PHE A 211 29.20 7.98 45.65
C PHE A 211 30.61 7.40 45.84
N SER A 212 31.58 8.29 46.11
CA SER A 212 32.41 8.20 47.33
C SER A 212 33.20 9.50 47.60
N PRO A 213 33.64 9.72 48.86
CA PRO A 213 33.63 11.03 49.52
C PRO A 213 35.01 11.69 49.67
N SER A 214 34.97 12.99 50.00
CA SER A 214 36.10 13.79 50.46
C SER A 214 36.69 13.27 51.78
N ILE A 215 38.01 13.10 51.85
CA ILE A 215 38.79 13.21 53.09
C ILE A 215 40.13 13.91 52.76
N LEU A 216 40.39 14.97 53.54
CA LEU A 216 41.57 15.85 53.69
C LEU A 216 41.85 16.87 52.58
#